data_AF-A0A538CKY6-F1
#
_entry.id   AF-A0A538CKY6-F1
#
_cell.length_a   1.000
_cell.length_b   1.000
_cell.length_c   1.000
_cell.angle_alpha   90.00
_cell.angle_beta   90.00
_cell.angle_gamma   90.00
#
_symmetry.space_group_name_H-M   'P 1'
#
loop_
_entity.id
_entity.type
_entity.pdbx_description
1 polymer ?
#
loop_
_entity_poly.entity_id
_entity_poly.type
_entity_poly.pdbx_seq_one_letter_code
_entity_poly.pdbx_strand_id
1 'polypeptide(L)'
;MDCDVGHVRVADLATVGALARAYLNARRVGTRIRFTNASPALQELIAFVGLDDVLVGRPERQAEQREESVCVQERVEPDDSAA
;
A
#
# COMPACT_ATOMS: atom_id res chain seq x y z
N MET A 1 12.98 -7.19 -0.82
CA MET A 1 13.55 -8.30 -0.05
C MET A 1 12.43 -9.07 0.59
N ASP A 2 12.49 -10.39 0.50
CA ASP A 2 11.41 -11.27 0.91
C ASP A 2 11.72 -11.85 2.29
N CYS A 3 10.71 -11.92 3.15
CA CYS A 3 10.82 -12.37 4.52
C CYS A 3 9.78 -13.48 4.75
N ASP A 4 10.27 -14.70 4.93
CA ASP A 4 9.42 -15.87 5.15
C ASP A 4 8.84 -15.83 6.58
N VAL A 5 7.52 -15.87 6.68
CA VAL A 5 6.77 -15.90 7.95
C VAL A 5 6.00 -17.22 8.15
N GLY A 6 6.30 -18.26 7.38
CA GLY A 6 5.66 -19.58 7.49
C GLY A 6 5.94 -20.31 8.80
N HIS A 7 6.98 -19.91 9.54
CA HIS A 7 7.28 -20.44 10.87
C HIS A 7 6.52 -19.73 12.00
N VAL A 8 5.77 -18.68 11.72
CA VAL A 8 4.94 -17.98 12.69
C VAL A 8 3.78 -18.89 13.12
N ARG A 9 3.85 -19.37 14.37
CA ARG A 9 2.87 -20.34 14.91
C ARG A 9 1.61 -19.69 15.46
N VAL A 10 1.69 -18.43 15.87
CA VAL A 10 0.59 -17.69 16.49
C VAL A 10 0.21 -16.53 15.58
N ALA A 11 -1.04 -16.50 15.14
CA ALA A 11 -1.61 -15.37 14.43
C ALA A 11 -2.31 -14.46 15.45
N ASP A 12 -1.58 -13.47 15.98
CA ASP A 12 -2.10 -12.48 16.91
C ASP A 12 -1.74 -11.04 16.50
N LEU A 13 -2.39 -10.07 17.15
CA LEU A 13 -2.16 -8.65 16.87
C LEU A 13 -0.75 -8.18 17.23
N ALA A 14 -0.09 -8.85 18.18
CA ALA A 14 1.30 -8.55 18.53
C ALA A 14 2.24 -8.88 17.37
N THR A 15 2.04 -10.04 16.75
CA THR A 15 2.75 -10.49 15.55
C THR A 15 2.50 -9.54 14.38
N VAL A 16 1.23 -9.21 14.10
CA VAL A 16 0.89 -8.25 13.04
C VAL A 16 1.54 -6.89 13.27
N GLY A 17 1.52 -6.38 14.51
CA GLY A 17 2.19 -5.13 14.87
C GLY A 17 3.70 -5.19 14.67
N ALA A 18 4.34 -6.32 14.96
CA ALA A 18 5.77 -6.53 14.73
C ALA A 18 6.10 -6.48 13.23
N LEU A 19 5.32 -7.15 12.38
CA LEU A 19 5.47 -7.11 10.91
C LEU A 19 5.29 -5.69 10.37
N ALA A 20 4.27 -4.97 10.84
CA ALA A 20 4.02 -3.59 10.44
C ALA A 20 5.18 -2.65 10.79
N ARG A 21 5.76 -2.80 11.99
CA ARG A 21 6.93 -2.02 12.41
C ARG A 21 8.17 -2.37 11.61
N ALA A 22 8.40 -3.66 11.32
CA ALA A 22 9.51 -4.10 10.48
C ALA A 22 9.42 -3.50 9.07
N TYR A 23 8.23 -3.54 8.45
CA TYR A 23 7.95 -2.91 7.17
C TYR A 23 8.22 -1.39 7.21
N LEU A 24 7.74 -0.69 8.24
CA LEU A 24 7.92 0.75 8.36
C LEU A 24 9.39 1.14 8.52
N ASN A 25 10.15 0.39 9.34
CA ASN A 25 11.58 0.61 9.52
C ASN A 25 12.34 0.39 8.21
N ALA A 26 12.02 -0.67 7.48
CA ALA A 26 12.55 -0.91 6.13
C ALA A 26 12.30 0.28 5.20
N ARG A 27 11.06 0.79 5.14
CA ARG A 27 10.73 1.94 4.28
C ARG A 27 11.51 3.19 4.65
N ARG A 28 11.69 3.45 5.96
CA ARG A 28 12.47 4.60 6.45
C ARG A 28 13.93 4.55 6.02
N VAL A 29 14.49 3.36 5.83
CA VAL A 29 15.86 3.17 5.31
C VAL A 29 15.91 2.95 3.79
N GLY A 30 14.82 3.25 3.07
CA GLY A 30 14.75 3.16 1.60
C GLY A 30 14.57 1.75 1.04
N THR A 31 14.19 0.81 1.90
CA THR A 31 14.10 -0.63 1.61
C THR A 31 12.65 -1.10 1.62
N ARG A 32 12.31 -2.08 0.77
CA ARG A 32 10.98 -2.71 0.76
C ARG A 32 11.05 -4.17 1.18
N ILE A 33 10.38 -4.51 2.28
CA ILE A 33 10.16 -5.89 2.73
C ILE A 33 8.82 -6.39 2.19
N ARG A 34 8.78 -7.64 1.73
CA ARG A 34 7.57 -8.38 1.40
C ARG A 34 7.51 -9.61 2.28
N PHE A 35 6.36 -9.86 2.92
CA PHE A 35 6.18 -11.06 3.73
C PHE A 35 5.60 -12.19 2.88
N THR A 36 6.25 -13.36 2.91
CA THR A 36 5.88 -14.54 2.12
C THR A 36 5.52 -15.71 3.04
N ASN A 37 4.79 -16.70 2.51
CA ASN A 37 4.39 -17.91 3.24
C ASN A 37 3.61 -17.66 4.55
N ALA A 38 2.93 -16.51 4.68
CA ALA A 38 2.05 -16.26 5.83
C ALA A 38 0.96 -17.33 5.90
N SER A 39 0.75 -17.90 7.10
CA SER A 39 -0.32 -18.87 7.31
C SER A 39 -1.69 -18.26 6.99
N PRO A 40 -2.70 -19.05 6.59
CA PRO A 40 -4.03 -18.53 6.26
C PRO A 40 -4.64 -17.67 7.38
N ALA A 41 -4.54 -18.13 8.64
CA ALA A 41 -5.01 -17.38 9.79
C ALA A 41 -4.31 -16.03 9.97
N LEU A 42 -3.00 -15.94 9.67
CA LEU A 42 -2.26 -14.69 9.71
C LEU A 42 -2.66 -13.76 8.56
N GLN A 43 -2.88 -14.30 7.36
CA GLN A 43 -3.39 -13.52 6.22
C GLN A 43 -4.78 -12.93 6.51
N GLU A 44 -5.68 -13.75 7.05
CA GLU A 44 -7.02 -13.31 7.47
C GLU A 44 -6.95 -12.22 8.52
N LEU A 45 -6.10 -12.38 9.55
CA LEU A 45 -5.95 -11.36 10.57
C LEU A 45 -5.36 -10.05 10.02
N ILE A 46 -4.39 -10.14 9.11
CA ILE A 46 -3.80 -8.97 8.43
C ILE A 46 -4.86 -8.24 7.60
N ALA A 47 -5.69 -8.97 6.86
CA ALA A 47 -6.79 -8.39 6.09
C ALA A 47 -7.87 -7.79 7.00
N PHE A 48 -8.20 -8.46 8.10
CA PHE A 48 -9.15 -7.98 9.09
C PHE A 48 -8.75 -6.63 9.68
N VAL A 49 -7.46 -6.40 9.92
CA VAL A 49 -6.95 -5.10 10.38
C VAL A 49 -6.63 -4.11 9.26
N GLY A 50 -6.89 -4.46 8.00
CA GLY A 50 -6.68 -3.59 6.84
C GLY A 50 -5.21 -3.31 6.49
N LEU A 51 -4.31 -4.25 6.80
CA LEU A 51 -2.88 -4.13 6.52
C LEU A 51 -2.40 -5.01 5.36
N ASP A 52 -3.30 -5.71 4.68
CA ASP A 52 -3.02 -6.60 3.54
C ASP A 52 -2.35 -5.85 2.38
N ASP A 53 -2.85 -4.65 2.05
CA ASP A 53 -2.27 -3.79 1.01
C ASP A 53 -0.80 -3.42 1.28
N VAL A 54 -0.42 -3.36 2.56
CA VAL A 54 0.89 -2.90 3.02
C VAL A 54 1.85 -4.07 3.18
N LEU A 55 1.41 -5.15 3.83
CA LEU A 55 2.27 -6.25 4.28
C LEU A 55 2.34 -7.41 3.28
N VAL A 56 1.24 -7.73 2.62
CA VAL A 56 1.14 -8.86 1.68
C VAL A 56 1.15 -8.33 0.23
N GLY A 57 0.70 -7.10 0.03
CA GLY A 57 0.48 -6.48 -1.27
C GLY A 57 -0.80 -7.01 -1.90
N ARG A 58 -1.58 -6.16 -2.56
CA ARG A 58 -2.73 -6.65 -3.34
C ARG A 58 -2.23 -7.66 -4.38
N PRO A 59 -2.85 -8.85 -4.53
CA PRO A 59 -2.83 -9.50 -5.83
C PRO A 59 -3.47 -8.49 -6.79
N GLU A 60 -2.79 -8.17 -7.89
CA GLU A 60 -3.10 -7.12 -8.86
C GLU A 60 -4.62 -6.90 -9.07
N ARG A 61 -5.26 -6.14 -8.16
CA ARG A 61 -6.49 -5.44 -8.52
C ARG A 61 -5.97 -4.37 -9.43
N GLN A 62 -6.10 -4.65 -10.73
CA GLN A 62 -5.92 -3.71 -11.84
C GLN A 62 -6.21 -2.33 -11.29
N ALA A 63 -5.22 -1.44 -11.34
CA ALA A 63 -5.42 -0.07 -10.91
C ALA A 63 -6.73 0.41 -11.54
N GLU A 64 -7.78 0.60 -10.73
CA GLU A 64 -8.92 1.38 -11.17
C GLU A 64 -8.29 2.67 -11.64
N GLN A 65 -8.42 2.92 -12.94
CA GLN A 65 -7.79 4.04 -13.62
C GLN A 65 -8.23 5.29 -12.88
N ARG A 66 -7.36 5.74 -11.98
CA ARG A 66 -7.58 6.90 -11.16
C ARG A 66 -7.69 8.06 -12.12
N GLU A 67 -8.92 8.53 -12.29
CA GLU A 67 -9.34 9.85 -12.74
C GLU A 67 -8.42 10.44 -13.80
N GLU A 68 -8.80 10.26 -15.07
CA GLU A 68 -8.33 11.13 -16.14
C GLU A 68 -8.53 12.57 -15.65
N SER A 69 -7.41 13.18 -15.28
CA SER A 69 -7.38 14.55 -14.79
C SER A 69 -7.79 15.39 -15.98
N VAL A 70 -9.09 15.67 -16.11
CA VAL A 70 -9.59 16.62 -17.08
C VAL A 70 -8.86 17.91 -16.76
N CYS A 71 -7.88 18.24 -17.59
CA CYS A 71 -7.26 19.55 -17.63
C CYS A 71 -8.37 20.53 -17.99
N VAL A 72 -9.04 21.09 -16.97
CA VAL A 72 -9.89 22.26 -17.19
C VAL A 72 -8.93 23.38 -17.51
N GLN A 73 -8.69 23.59 -18.81
CA GLN A 73 -8.04 24.80 -19.31
C GLN A 73 -8.98 25.95 -18.98
N GLU A 74 -8.70 26.63 -17.87
CA GLU A 74 -9.24 27.94 -17.59
C GLU A 74 -8.79 28.88 -18.73
N ARG A 75 -9.70 29.16 -19.65
CA ARG A 75 -9.52 30.19 -20.67
C ARG A 75 -9.78 31.54 -20.00
N VAL A 76 -8.76 32.16 -19.44
CA VAL A 76 -8.78 33.58 -19.08
C VAL A 76 -8.22 34.41 -20.23
N GLU A 77 -9.03 35.42 -20.58
CA GLU A 77 -8.82 36.60 -21.41
C GLU A 77 -8.50 36.44 -22.90
N PRO A 78 -9.18 37.26 -23.70
CA PRO A 78 -8.44 38.34 -24.33
C PRO A 78 -9.06 39.68 -23.94
N ASP A 79 -8.35 40.47 -23.13
CA ASP A 79 -8.50 41.92 -23.17
C ASP A 79 -7.79 42.39 -24.45
N ASP A 80 -8.57 42.62 -25.49
CA ASP A 80 -8.07 43.25 -26.73
C ASP A 80 -8.37 44.75 -26.62
N SER A 81 -7.34 45.51 -26.23
CA SER A 81 -7.37 46.96 -26.15
C SER A 81 -7.20 47.58 -27.54
N ALA A 82 -8.19 48.33 -28.02
CA ALA A 82 -7.95 49.46 -28.95
C ALA A 82 -9.19 50.38 -29.10
N ALA A 83 -9.14 51.56 -28.47
CA ALA A 83 -9.33 52.89 -29.10
C ALA A 83 -9.45 54.00 -28.03
#